data_AF-R1EXD9-F1
#
_entry.id   AF-R1EXD9-F1
#
_cell.length_a   1.000
_cell.length_b   1.000
_cell.length_c   1.000
_cell.angle_alpha   90.00
_cell.angle_beta   90.00
_cell.angle_gamma   90.00
#
_symmetry.space_group_name_H-M   'P 1'
#
loop_
_entity.id
_entity.type
_entity.pdbx_description
1 polymer ?
#
loop_
_entity_poly.entity_id
_entity_poly.type
_entity_poly.pdbx_seq_one_letter_code
_entity_poly.pdbx_strand_id
1 'polypeptide(L)' 'MPLYNVGQQVRYKAIGGPDSNTPSTVGTIMTVITEPSRMTGHNVQASEEDPRYEIKNDHTGKKSAIFETNILGPAA' A
#
# COMPACT_ATOMS: atom_id res chain seq x y z
N MET A 1 4.73 13.57 5.16
CA MET A 1 4.40 12.55 6.20
C MET A 1 3.35 11.61 5.63
N PRO A 2 3.49 10.29 5.83
CA PRO A 2 2.56 9.31 5.28
C PRO A 2 1.15 9.48 5.85
N LEU A 3 0.13 9.34 5.00
CA LEU A 3 -1.29 9.48 5.42
C LEU A 3 -1.80 8.28 6.23
N TYR A 4 -1.19 7.11 6.07
CA TYR A 4 -1.64 5.87 6.70
C TYR A 4 -0.55 5.24 7.56
N ASN A 5 -0.97 4.46 8.56
CA ASN A 5 -0.07 3.93 9.58
C ASN A 5 -0.01 2.40 9.59
N VAL A 6 1.09 1.85 10.10
CA VAL A 6 1.23 0.40 10.31
C VAL A 6 0.13 -0.12 11.25
N GLY A 7 -0.45 -1.26 10.90
CA GLY A 7 -1.57 -1.88 11.61
C GLY A 7 -2.95 -1.39 11.16
N GLN A 8 -3.03 -0.32 10.36
CA GLN A 8 -4.30 0.19 9.86
C GLN A 8 -4.86 -0.70 8.75
N GLN A 9 -6.15 -1.02 8.83
CA GLN A 9 -6.87 -1.63 7.70
C GLN A 9 -7.30 -0.54 6.71
N VAL A 10 -7.05 -0.82 5.43
CA VAL A 10 -7.31 0.12 4.34
C VAL A 10 -7.94 -0.59 3.14
N ARG A 11 -8.73 0.16 2.39
CA ARG A 11 -9.21 -0.22 1.07
C ARG A 11 -8.26 0.31 0.01
N TYR A 12 -7.81 -0.52 -0.91
CA TYR A 12 -6.80 -0.15 -1.91
C TYR A 12 -7.00 -0.88 -3.24
N LYS A 13 -6.36 -0.37 -4.30
CA LYS A 13 -6.24 -1.04 -5.60
C LYS A 13 -4.84 -1.66 -5.74
N ALA A 14 -4.79 -2.97 -5.91
CA ALA A 14 -3.52 -3.71 -5.98
C ALA A 14 -2.81 -3.56 -7.34
N ILE A 15 -3.57 -3.29 -8.40
CA ILE A 15 -3.08 -3.23 -9.79
C ILE A 15 -3.70 -2.01 -10.46
N GLY A 16 -2.90 -1.30 -11.26
CA GLY A 16 -3.32 -0.05 -11.90
C GLY A 16 -3.24 1.15 -10.95
N GLY A 17 -3.36 2.35 -11.51
CA GLY A 17 -3.42 3.59 -10.73
C GLY A 17 -4.78 3.79 -10.03
N PRO A 18 -4.95 4.89 -9.29
CA PRO A 18 -6.21 5.25 -8.62
C PRO A 18 -7.41 5.23 -9.57
N ASP A 19 -7.23 5.68 -10.81
CA ASP A 19 -8.30 5.79 -11.82
C ASP A 19 -8.53 4.51 -12.63
N SER A 20 -7.82 3.42 -12.32
CA SER A 20 -7.99 2.16 -13.06
C SER A 20 -9.33 1.49 -12.76
N ASN A 21 -9.89 0.77 -13.73
CA ASN A 21 -11.12 -0.02 -13.55
C ASN A 21 -10.88 -1.34 -12.78
N THR A 22 -9.77 -1.47 -12.06
CA THR A 22 -9.49 -2.68 -11.27
C THR A 22 -10.30 -2.69 -9.97
N PRO A 23 -10.73 -3.88 -9.49
CA PRO A 23 -11.43 -4.00 -8.22
C PRO A 23 -10.58 -3.53 -7.05
N SER A 24 -11.19 -2.79 -6.12
CA SER A 24 -10.58 -2.52 -4.81
C SER A 24 -10.64 -3.76 -3.92
N THR A 25 -9.69 -3.90 -3.01
CA THR A 25 -9.63 -4.94 -1.99
C THR A 25 -9.30 -4.32 -0.63
N VAL A 26 -9.33 -5.11 0.44
CA VAL A 26 -9.01 -4.69 1.81
C VAL A 26 -7.76 -5.41 2.28
N GLY A 27 -6.94 -4.70 3.03
CA GLY A 27 -5.74 -5.25 3.64
C GLY A 27 -5.24 -4.42 4.80
N THR A 28 -4.30 -5.01 5.53
CA THR A 28 -3.65 -4.38 6.67
C THR A 28 -2.27 -3.85 6.27
N ILE A 29 -1.97 -2.59 6.63
CA ILE A 29 -0.64 -2.02 6.42
C ILE A 29 0.34 -2.70 7.36
N MET A 30 1.38 -3.29 6.79
CA MET A 30 2.43 -4.01 7.53
C MET A 30 3.66 -3.13 7.74
N THR A 31 4.02 -2.33 6.74
CA THR A 31 5.21 -1.46 6.76
C THR A 31 4.96 -0.22 5.91
N VAL A 32 5.55 0.91 6.31
CA VAL A 32 5.60 2.15 5.51
C VAL A 32 7.08 2.52 5.35
N ILE A 33 7.51 2.78 4.12
CA ILE A 33 8.85 3.31 3.82
C ILE A 33 8.74 4.67 3.13
N THR A 34 9.58 5.61 3.56
CA THR A 34 9.70 6.97 3.03
C THR A 34 11.08 7.23 2.44
N GLU A 35 11.87 6.18 2.24
CA GLU A 35 13.20 6.22 1.65
C GLU A 35 13.40 4.98 0.77
N PRO A 36 14.28 5.04 -0.26
CA PRO A 36 14.57 3.90 -1.12
C PRO A 36 15.04 2.70 -0.31
N SER A 37 14.35 1.57 -0.44
CA SER A 37 14.64 0.38 0.37
C SER A 37 14.17 -0.90 -0.32
N ARG A 38 14.44 -2.05 0.30
CA ARG A 38 13.98 -3.36 -0.20
C ARG A 38 12.64 -3.72 0.44
N MET A 39 11.61 -3.93 -0.38
CA MET A 39 10.26 -4.30 0.06
C MET A 39 9.73 -5.43 -0.81
N THR A 40 9.07 -6.42 -0.20
CA THR A 40 8.52 -7.58 -0.91
C THR A 40 9.53 -8.32 -1.81
N GLY A 41 10.81 -8.30 -1.45
CA GLY A 41 11.90 -8.92 -2.21
C GLY A 41 12.52 -8.06 -3.32
N HIS A 42 11.95 -6.89 -3.63
CA HIS A 42 12.37 -5.99 -4.70
C HIS A 42 12.94 -4.66 -4.15
N ASN A 43 13.76 -3.98 -4.94
CA ASN A 43 14.16 -2.60 -4.65
C ASN A 43 13.00 -1.67 -5.00
N VAL A 44 12.62 -0.82 -4.06
CA VAL A 44 11.49 0.09 -4.21
C VAL A 44 11.94 1.51 -3.92
N GLN A 45 11.66 2.41 -4.86
CA GLN A 45 11.81 3.84 -4.66
C GLN A 45 10.66 4.35 -3.79
N ALA A 46 11.00 5.13 -2.77
CA ALA A 46 10.07 5.85 -1.92
C ALA A 46 10.72 7.16 -1.44
N SER A 47 9.89 8.13 -1.08
CA SER A 47 10.28 9.40 -0.46
C SER A 47 9.21 9.81 0.57
N GLU A 48 9.42 10.92 1.29
CA GLU A 48 8.38 11.48 2.16
C GLU A 48 7.13 11.97 1.41
N GLU A 49 7.30 12.33 0.14
CA GLU A 49 6.27 12.83 -0.77
C GLU A 49 5.59 11.70 -1.56
N ASP A 50 6.32 10.61 -1.83
CA ASP A 50 5.82 9.39 -2.46
C ASP A 50 6.18 8.16 -1.60
N PRO A 51 5.49 7.97 -0.47
CA PRO A 51 5.73 6.83 0.41
C PRO A 51 5.24 5.53 -0.21
N ARG A 52 5.87 4.41 0.18
CA ARG A 52 5.45 3.06 -0.21
C ARG A 52 4.92 2.27 0.99
N TYR A 53 3.79 1.61 0.76
CA TYR A 53 3.09 0.81 1.76
C TYR A 53 3.20 -0.69 1.43
N GLU A 54 3.72 -1.51 2.35
CA GLU A 54 3.54 -2.96 2.28
C GLU A 54 2.16 -3.27 2.87
N ILE A 55 1.22 -3.73 2.04
CA ILE A 55 -0.12 -4.12 2.47
C ILE A 55 -0.26 -5.63 2.37
N LYS A 56 -0.68 -6.27 3.46
CA LYS A 56 -1.11 -7.67 3.46
C LYS A 56 -2.59 -7.72 3.12
N ASN A 57 -2.92 -8.38 2.01
CA ASN A 57 -4.31 -8.58 1.61
C ASN A 57 -5.02 -9.52 2.59
N ASP A 58 -6.18 -9.10 3.11
CA ASP A 58 -6.87 -9.85 4.16
C ASP A 58 -7.53 -11.14 3.63
N HIS A 59 -7.86 -11.20 2.34
CA HIS A 59 -8.46 -12.39 1.72
C HIS A 59 -7.43 -13.45 1.34
N THR A 60 -6.30 -13.04 0.76
CA THR A 60 -5.30 -13.97 0.20
C THR A 60 -4.07 -14.15 1.07
N GLY A 61 -3.85 -13.27 2.06
CA GLY A 61 -2.65 -13.24 2.90
C GLY A 61 -1.39 -12.77 2.19
N LYS A 62 -1.45 -12.47 0.88
CA LYS A 62 -0.31 -12.01 0.09
C LYS A 62 0.06 -10.58 0.45
N LYS A 63 1.35 -10.26 0.37
CA LYS A 63 1.89 -8.92 0.61
C LYS A 63 2.20 -8.22 -0.72
N SER A 64 1.97 -6.92 -0.79
CA SER A 64 2.27 -6.12 -1.98
C SER A 64 2.70 -4.72 -1.60
N ALA A 65 3.63 -4.15 -2.38
CA ALA A 65 4.05 -2.76 -2.26
C ALA A 65 3.11 -1.85 -3.05
N ILE A 66 2.43 -0.93 -2.38
CA ILE A 66 1.34 -0.11 -2.91
C ILE A 66 1.70 1.38 -2.76
N PHE A 67 1.43 2.17 -3.80
CA PHE A 67 1.54 3.63 -3.76
C PHE A 67 0.46 4.23 -2.85
N GLU A 68 0.75 5.33 -2.17
CA GLU A 68 -0.26 6.02 -1.34
C GLU A 68 -1.54 6.35 -2.12
N THR A 69 -1.38 6.80 -3.36
CA THR A 69 -2.47 7.17 -4.27
C THR A 69 -3.39 6.00 -4.62
N ASN A 70 -2.92 4.76 -4.49
CA ASN A 70 -3.73 3.57 -4.71
C ASN A 70 -4.56 3.16 -3.48
N ILE A 71 -4.37 3.83 -2.34
CA ILE A 71 -5.14 3.61 -1.12
C ILE A 71 -6.35 4.56 -1.15
N LEU A 72 -7.54 3.98 -1.23
CA LEU A 72 -8.81 4.71 -1.35
C LEU A 72 -9.31 5.28 -0.02
N GLY A 73 -8.80 4.75 1.09
CA GLY A 73 -9.13 5.20 2.44
C GLY A 73 -9.10 4.08 3.48
N PRO A 74 -9.37 4.40 4.76
CA PRO A 74 -9.54 3.40 5.82
C PRO A 74 -10.64 2.39 5.47
N ALA A 75 -10.43 1.12 5.80
CA ALA A 75 -11.51 0.14 5.80
C ALA A 75 -12.24 0.26 7.15
N ALA A 76 -13.54 0.55 7.08
CA ALA A 76 -14.42 0.69 8.25
C ALA A 76 -14.65 -0.65 8.96
#